data_AF-A0A2V6CZJ5-F1
#
_entry.id   AF-A0A2V6CZJ5-F1
#
_cell.length_a   1.000
_cell.length_b   1.000
_cell.length_c   1.000
_cell.angle_alpha   90.00
_cell.angle_beta   90.00
_cell.angle_gamma   90.00
#
_symmetry.space_group_name_H-M   'P 1'
#
loop_
_entity.id
_entity.type
_entity.pdbx_description
1 polymer ?
#
loop_
_entity_poly.entity_id
_entity_poly.type
_entity_poly.pdbx_seq_one_letter_code
_entity_poly.pdbx_strand_id
1 'polypeptide(L)'
;HISLFDQLREEPETYVSGILRHIGASTPWRLPEDFTRKKVWSTTSLVNQTRSIPELVQWYIADQLLEPTERLNELLNGRVSSWVEDLGAIRGRTRLSWRILKELNRTVLSLPEALAYTAYHFVLDVRLWRRWQYLQTAPRSAMRSLNE
;
A
#
# COMPACT_ATOMS: atom_id res chain seq x y z
N HIS A 1 -11.43 30.74 10.02
CA HIS A 1 -10.16 30.22 10.56
C HIS A 1 -9.98 28.80 10.04
N ILE A 2 -8.83 28.47 9.43
CA ILE A 2 -8.56 27.09 8.95
C ILE A 2 -7.50 26.50 9.88
N SER A 3 -7.85 25.40 10.53
CA SER A 3 -7.01 24.75 11.54
C SER A 3 -6.65 23.34 11.07
N LEU A 4 -5.37 22.99 11.16
CA LEU A 4 -4.84 21.74 10.61
C LEU A 4 -4.89 20.63 11.66
N PHE A 5 -4.99 19.38 11.21
CA PHE A 5 -4.97 18.22 12.09
C PHE A 5 -3.65 18.10 12.86
N ASP A 6 -2.52 18.47 12.24
CA ASP A 6 -1.21 18.44 12.89
C ASP A 6 -1.16 19.37 14.12
N GLN A 7 -1.79 20.55 14.02
CA GLN A 7 -1.92 21.49 15.15
C GLN A 7 -2.77 20.92 16.28
N LEU A 8 -3.80 20.13 15.97
CA LEU A 8 -4.61 19.45 16.99
C LEU A 8 -3.80 18.36 17.70
N ARG A 9 -2.90 17.68 16.99
CA ARG A 9 -2.02 16.64 17.54
C ARG A 9 -0.94 17.23 18.44
N GLU A 10 -0.30 18.30 17.99
CA GLU A 10 0.89 18.88 18.64
C GLU A 10 0.50 19.88 19.73
N GLU A 11 -0.49 20.74 19.47
CA GLU A 11 -0.91 21.83 20.36
C GLU A 11 -2.44 21.95 20.45
N PRO A 12 -3.12 20.99 21.10
CA PRO A 12 -4.58 20.96 21.17
C PRO A 12 -5.20 22.19 21.86
N GLU A 13 -4.49 22.80 22.82
CA GLU A 13 -4.94 24.01 23.50
C GLU A 13 -4.92 25.24 22.58
N THR A 14 -3.83 25.41 21.81
CA THR A 14 -3.71 26.46 20.78
C THR A 14 -4.77 26.29 19.70
N TYR A 15 -5.03 25.05 19.29
CA TYR A 15 -6.05 24.71 18.31
C TYR A 15 -7.46 25.12 18.77
N VAL A 16 -7.86 24.70 19.98
CA VAL A 16 -9.20 24.97 20.51
C VAL A 16 -9.38 26.46 20.85
N SER A 17 -8.37 27.10 21.44
CA SER A 17 -8.43 28.55 21.70
C SER A 17 -8.54 29.38 20.42
N GLY A 18 -7.90 28.96 19.33
CA GLY A 18 -8.07 29.56 18.00
C GLY A 18 -9.51 29.48 17.48
N ILE A 19 -10.17 28.33 17.67
CA ILE A 19 -11.60 28.15 17.33
C ILE A 19 -12.49 29.01 18.21
N LEU A 20 -12.28 28.99 19.53
CA LEU A 20 -13.07 29.77 20.50
C LEU A 20 -12.98 31.27 20.20
N ARG A 21 -11.78 31.77 19.87
CA ARG A 21 -11.59 33.15 19.43
C ARG A 21 -12.32 33.44 18.12
N HIS A 22 -12.36 32.49 17.18
CA HIS A 22 -13.05 32.68 15.91
C HIS A 22 -14.57 32.78 16.05
N ILE A 23 -15.16 32.06 17.00
CA ILE A 23 -16.62 32.10 17.29
C ILE A 23 -17.01 33.25 18.24
N GLY A 24 -16.08 34.13 18.60
CA GLY A 24 -16.33 35.25 19.51
C GLY A 24 -16.47 34.85 20.98
N ALA A 25 -16.14 33.61 21.34
CA ALA A 25 -16.15 33.17 22.72
C ALA A 25 -14.96 33.81 23.47
N SER A 26 -15.28 34.66 24.44
CA SER A 26 -14.30 35.37 25.25
C SER A 26 -14.08 34.59 26.54
N THR A 27 -13.01 33.79 26.67
CA THR A 27 -12.38 33.40 27.95
C THR A 27 -11.26 32.37 27.75
N PRO A 28 -10.28 32.29 28.69
CA PRO A 28 -9.25 31.27 28.70
C PRO A 28 -9.88 29.93 29.11
N TRP A 29 -10.51 29.26 28.15
CA TRP A 29 -10.98 27.89 28.33
C TRP A 29 -9.77 26.96 28.37
N ARG A 30 -9.45 26.41 29.54
CA ARG A 30 -8.47 25.33 29.66
C ARG A 30 -9.14 24.00 29.37
N LEU A 31 -8.54 23.19 28.49
CA LEU A 31 -9.04 21.85 28.27
C LEU A 31 -8.90 21.04 29.57
N PRO A 32 -9.94 20.32 30.01
CA PRO A 32 -9.81 19.41 31.15
C PRO A 32 -8.71 18.37 30.86
N GLU A 33 -7.74 18.24 31.76
CA GLU A 33 -6.59 17.35 31.57
C GLU A 33 -7.00 15.89 31.28
N ASP A 34 -8.08 15.43 31.90
CA ASP A 34 -8.62 14.08 31.69
C ASP A 34 -9.11 13.85 30.25
N PHE A 35 -9.63 14.90 29.61
CA PHE A 35 -10.08 14.84 28.22
C PHE A 35 -8.89 14.79 27.27
N THR A 36 -7.89 15.64 27.49
CA THR A 36 -6.63 15.64 26.73
C THR A 36 -5.95 14.28 26.84
N ARG A 37 -5.83 13.74 28.06
CA ARG A 37 -5.15 12.47 28.33
C ARG A 37 -5.85 11.26 27.72
N LYS A 38 -7.18 11.24 27.63
CA LYS A 38 -7.91 10.10 27.05
C LYS A 38 -8.08 10.21 25.53
N LYS A 39 -8.59 11.34 25.04
CA LYS A 39 -8.92 11.49 23.61
C LYS A 39 -7.70 11.74 22.74
N VAL A 40 -6.80 12.63 23.14
CA VAL A 40 -5.57 12.89 22.36
C VAL A 40 -4.71 11.64 22.37
N TRP A 41 -4.52 10.99 23.52
CA TRP A 41 -3.79 9.72 23.59
C TRP A 41 -4.42 8.61 22.74
N SER A 42 -5.75 8.46 22.74
CA SER A 42 -6.40 7.45 21.88
C SER A 42 -6.17 7.73 20.39
N THR A 43 -6.17 9.00 19.99
CA THR A 43 -5.95 9.42 18.60
C THR A 43 -4.49 9.24 18.22
N THR A 44 -3.56 9.63 19.09
CA THR A 44 -2.13 9.40 18.94
C THR A 44 -1.81 7.91 18.90
N SER A 45 -2.44 7.08 19.73
CA SER A 45 -2.27 5.62 19.71
C SER A 45 -2.79 4.99 18.41
N LEU A 46 -3.95 5.44 17.91
CA LEU A 46 -4.51 5.00 16.63
C LEU A 46 -3.64 5.40 15.43
N VAL A 47 -3.08 6.61 15.44
CA VAL A 47 -2.19 7.11 14.38
C VAL A 47 -0.79 6.50 14.47
N ASN A 48 -0.27 6.29 15.68
CA ASN A 48 1.04 5.67 15.91
C ASN A 48 1.04 4.15 15.70
N GLN A 49 -0.12 3.50 15.65
CA GLN A 49 -0.23 2.18 15.07
C GLN A 49 -0.04 2.31 13.56
N THR A 50 1.22 2.47 13.16
CA THR A 50 1.68 2.56 11.78
C THR A 50 1.35 1.26 11.07
N ARG A 51 0.12 1.13 10.58
CA ARG A 51 -0.19 0.14 9.57
C ARG A 51 0.62 0.56 8.35
N SER A 52 1.63 -0.23 8.02
CA SER A 52 2.46 0.01 6.85
C SER A 52 1.55 -0.06 5.62
N ILE A 53 1.23 1.10 5.05
CA ILE A 53 0.50 1.19 3.80
C ILE A 53 1.46 0.71 2.71
N PRO A 54 1.06 -0.23 1.83
CA PRO A 54 1.92 -0.66 0.73
C PRO A 54 2.41 0.52 -0.11
N GLU A 55 3.68 0.50 -0.52
CA GLU A 55 4.33 1.60 -1.25
C GLU A 55 3.55 2.02 -2.50
N LEU A 56 2.99 1.05 -3.23
CA LEU A 56 2.15 1.30 -4.40
C LEU A 56 0.91 2.15 -4.07
N VAL A 57 0.27 1.86 -2.94
CA VAL A 57 -0.92 2.58 -2.48
C VAL A 57 -0.53 3.97 -2.01
N GLN A 58 0.58 4.11 -1.28
CA GLN A 58 1.10 5.42 -0.88
C GLN A 58 1.38 6.31 -2.09
N TRP A 59 1.98 5.75 -3.14
CA TRP A 59 2.22 6.48 -4.37
C TRP A 59 0.94 6.83 -5.11
N TYR A 60 -0.02 5.92 -5.20
CA TYR A 60 -1.29 6.20 -5.88
C TYR A 60 -2.01 7.36 -5.20
N ILE A 61 -2.03 7.36 -3.87
CA ILE A 61 -2.54 8.47 -3.07
C ILE A 61 -1.73 9.75 -3.34
N ALA A 62 -0.40 9.67 -3.35
CA ALA A 62 0.45 10.83 -3.61
C ALA A 62 0.27 11.41 -5.02
N ASP A 63 0.12 10.57 -6.05
CA ASP A 63 -0.08 11.01 -7.43
C ASP A 63 -1.44 11.68 -7.62
N GLN A 64 -2.49 11.18 -6.96
CA GLN A 64 -3.84 11.76 -6.99
C GLN A 64 -3.95 13.05 -6.17
N LEU A 65 -3.28 13.13 -5.02
CA LEU A 65 -3.44 14.24 -4.08
C LEU A 65 -2.43 15.36 -4.24
N LEU A 66 -1.31 15.17 -4.95
CA LEU A 66 -0.29 16.20 -5.08
C LEU A 66 -0.84 17.50 -5.68
N GLU A 67 -1.45 17.43 -6.87
CA GLU A 67 -1.98 18.62 -7.56
C GLU A 67 -3.11 19.31 -6.76
N PRO A 68 -4.10 18.59 -6.19
CA PRO A 68 -5.06 19.20 -5.28
C PRO A 68 -4.42 19.88 -4.06
N THR A 69 -3.36 19.30 -3.52
CA THR A 69 -2.67 19.81 -2.33
C THR A 69 -1.81 21.03 -2.64
N GLU A 70 -1.20 21.10 -3.84
CA GLU A 70 -0.50 22.29 -4.33
C GLU A 70 -1.46 23.47 -4.44
N ARG A 71 -2.64 23.28 -5.07
CA ARG A 71 -3.69 24.31 -5.16
C ARG A 71 -4.20 24.72 -3.78
N LEU A 72 -4.39 23.76 -2.88
CA LEU A 72 -4.76 24.05 -1.50
C LEU A 72 -3.70 24.88 -0.78
N ASN A 73 -2.42 24.57 -1.01
CA ASN A 73 -1.31 25.29 -0.39
C ASN A 73 -1.24 26.75 -0.87
N GLU A 74 -1.51 27.00 -2.15
CA GLU A 74 -1.65 28.36 -2.69
C GLU A 74 -2.80 29.12 -2.00
N LEU A 75 -3.98 28.49 -1.88
CA LEU A 75 -5.15 29.09 -1.21
C LEU A 75 -4.90 29.35 0.30
N LEU A 76 -4.05 28.53 0.93
CA LEU A 76 -3.71 28.63 2.34
C LEU A 76 -2.42 29.42 2.60
N ASN A 77 -1.88 30.11 1.60
CA ASN A 77 -0.65 30.90 1.70
C ASN A 77 0.55 30.12 2.28
N GLY A 78 0.77 28.89 1.81
CA GLY A 78 1.95 28.10 2.19
C GLY A 78 1.81 27.27 3.47
N ARG A 79 0.64 27.28 4.13
CA ARG A 79 0.46 26.56 5.41
C ARG A 79 0.51 25.03 5.31
N VAL A 80 0.47 24.48 4.10
CA VAL A 80 0.43 23.04 3.82
C VAL A 80 1.64 22.62 2.96
N SER A 81 2.70 23.44 2.95
CA SER A 81 3.89 23.19 2.13
C SER A 81 4.57 21.87 2.49
N SER A 82 4.60 21.50 3.77
CA SER A 82 5.16 20.22 4.23
C SER A 82 4.46 19.01 3.61
N TRP A 83 3.12 19.04 3.48
CA TRP A 83 2.38 17.94 2.86
C TRP A 83 2.67 17.87 1.36
N VAL A 84 2.82 19.02 0.68
CA VAL A 84 3.22 19.06 -0.74
C VAL A 84 4.61 18.45 -0.92
N GLU A 85 5.56 18.80 -0.06
CA GLU A 85 6.92 18.26 -0.08
C GLU A 85 6.92 16.74 0.16
N ASP A 86 6.17 16.26 1.14
CA ASP A 86 6.05 14.84 1.46
C ASP A 86 5.43 14.04 0.30
N LEU A 87 4.32 14.53 -0.27
CA LEU A 87 3.66 13.91 -1.42
C LEU A 87 4.58 13.93 -2.65
N GLY A 88 5.32 15.03 -2.86
CA GLY A 88 6.32 15.15 -3.91
C GLY A 88 7.46 14.15 -3.76
N ALA A 89 7.95 13.94 -2.53
CA ALA A 89 9.00 12.98 -2.23
C ALA A 89 8.53 11.52 -2.47
N ILE A 90 7.30 11.17 -2.05
CA ILE A 90 6.70 9.85 -2.30
C ILE A 90 6.53 9.62 -3.81
N ARG A 91 6.00 10.62 -4.52
CA ARG A 91 5.82 10.55 -5.98
C ARG A 91 7.15 10.39 -6.71
N GLY A 92 8.19 11.09 -6.25
CA GLY A 92 9.54 11.08 -6.83
C GLY A 92 10.26 9.74 -6.65
N ARG A 93 10.20 9.13 -5.47
CA ARG A 93 10.86 7.84 -5.18
C ARG A 93 10.24 6.67 -5.97
N THR A 94 8.93 6.67 -6.14
CA THR A 94 8.18 5.49 -6.63
C THR A 94 8.06 5.40 -8.17
N ARG A 95 8.48 6.44 -8.93
CA ARG A 95 8.57 6.33 -10.42
C ARG A 95 9.46 5.17 -10.89
N LEU A 96 10.45 4.80 -10.07
CA LEU A 96 11.32 3.66 -10.31
C LEU A 96 10.61 2.33 -10.03
N SER A 97 9.87 2.22 -8.92
CA SER A 97 9.12 1.00 -8.59
C SER A 97 7.93 0.78 -9.51
N TRP A 98 7.29 1.81 -10.09
CA TRP A 98 6.28 1.61 -11.14
C TRP A 98 6.85 1.09 -12.46
N ARG A 99 8.05 1.55 -12.87
CA ARG A 99 8.73 0.96 -14.03
C ARG A 99 8.97 -0.53 -13.78
N ILE A 100 9.49 -0.87 -12.61
CA ILE A 100 9.76 -2.26 -12.21
C ILE A 100 8.46 -3.08 -12.12
N LEU A 101 7.41 -2.56 -11.47
CA LEU A 101 6.10 -3.23 -11.36
C LEU A 101 5.41 -3.35 -12.72
N LYS A 102 5.54 -2.38 -13.62
CA LYS A 102 5.00 -2.46 -14.98
C LYS A 102 5.73 -3.52 -15.80
N GLU A 103 7.06 -3.60 -15.68
CA GLU A 103 7.88 -4.66 -16.30
C GLU A 103 7.47 -6.05 -15.78
N LEU A 104 7.33 -6.17 -14.45
CA LEU A 104 6.88 -7.39 -13.76
C LEU A 104 5.46 -7.77 -14.15
N ASN A 105 4.52 -6.83 -14.14
CA ASN A 105 3.14 -7.08 -14.53
C ASN A 105 3.04 -7.47 -16.01
N ARG A 106 3.84 -6.83 -16.88
CA ARG A 106 3.90 -7.18 -18.31
C ARG A 106 4.46 -8.58 -18.54
N THR A 107 5.49 -8.98 -17.79
CA THR A 107 6.04 -10.35 -17.87
C THR A 107 5.08 -11.35 -17.25
N VAL A 108 4.64 -11.14 -16.00
CA VAL A 108 3.78 -12.04 -15.23
C VAL A 108 2.41 -12.26 -15.86
N LEU A 109 1.78 -11.24 -16.45
CA LEU A 109 0.48 -11.40 -17.13
C LEU A 109 0.59 -11.98 -18.54
N SER A 110 1.77 -11.94 -19.19
CA SER A 110 1.99 -12.58 -20.50
C SER A 110 2.41 -14.06 -20.41
N LEU A 111 2.84 -14.50 -19.23
CA LEU A 111 3.42 -15.82 -19.00
C LEU A 111 2.47 -16.92 -18.49
N PRO A 112 1.22 -16.70 -18.03
CA PRO A 112 0.48 -17.78 -17.36
C PRO A 112 0.11 -18.91 -18.33
N GLU A 113 -0.21 -18.59 -19.58
CA GLU A 113 -0.58 -19.59 -20.59
C GLU A 113 0.64 -20.42 -21.05
N ALA A 114 1.76 -19.76 -21.36
CA ALA A 114 2.98 -20.43 -21.77
C ALA A 114 3.59 -21.28 -20.64
N LEU A 115 3.57 -20.79 -19.39
CA LEU A 115 4.02 -21.56 -18.22
C LEU A 115 3.08 -22.74 -17.91
N ALA A 116 1.77 -22.57 -18.03
CA ALA A 116 0.83 -23.67 -17.83
C ALA A 116 1.00 -24.78 -18.88
N TYR A 117 1.14 -24.41 -20.17
CA TYR A 117 1.39 -25.37 -21.25
C TYR A 117 2.73 -26.10 -21.08
N THR A 118 3.81 -25.36 -20.81
CA THR A 118 5.14 -25.96 -20.64
C THR A 118 5.21 -26.86 -19.40
N ALA A 119 4.60 -26.45 -18.28
CA ALA A 119 4.52 -27.27 -17.07
C ALA A 119 3.70 -28.55 -17.31
N TYR A 120 2.57 -28.45 -18.02
CA TYR A 120 1.75 -29.61 -18.37
C TYR A 120 2.51 -30.62 -19.23
N HIS A 121 3.18 -30.15 -20.29
CA HIS A 121 3.98 -31.02 -21.17
C HIS A 121 5.18 -31.62 -20.45
N PHE A 122 5.87 -30.87 -19.59
CA PHE A 122 6.98 -31.40 -18.80
C PHE A 122 6.53 -32.54 -17.86
N VAL A 123 5.41 -32.38 -17.18
CA VAL A 123 4.84 -33.43 -16.31
C VAL A 123 4.45 -34.66 -17.14
N LEU A 124 3.86 -34.46 -18.32
CA LEU A 124 3.49 -35.54 -19.23
C LEU A 124 4.73 -36.32 -19.69
N ASP A 125 5.79 -35.62 -20.12
CA ASP A 125 7.03 -36.22 -20.61
C ASP A 125 7.75 -37.01 -19.52
N VAL A 126 7.82 -36.48 -18.30
CA VAL A 126 8.38 -37.21 -17.15
C VAL A 126 7.57 -38.48 -16.86
N ARG A 127 6.24 -38.41 -16.96
CA ARG A 127 5.36 -39.57 -16.73
C ARG A 127 5.52 -40.64 -17.81
N LEU A 128 5.61 -40.21 -19.07
CA LEU A 128 5.84 -41.10 -20.22
C LEU A 128 7.23 -41.73 -20.15
N TRP A 129 8.26 -40.96 -19.79
CA TRP A 129 9.62 -41.47 -19.62
C TRP A 129 9.70 -42.52 -18.51
N ARG A 130 9.04 -42.28 -17.36
CA ARG A 130 8.94 -43.29 -16.29
C ARG A 130 8.22 -44.56 -16.75
N ARG A 131 7.11 -44.43 -17.50
CA ARG A 131 6.40 -45.60 -18.07
C ARG A 131 7.27 -46.35 -19.07
N TRP A 132 8.02 -45.64 -19.90
CA TRP A 132 8.94 -46.22 -20.86
C TRP A 132 10.06 -47.00 -20.17
N GLN A 133 10.67 -46.43 -19.12
CA GLN A 133 11.67 -47.15 -18.33
C GLN A 133 11.10 -48.40 -17.65
N TYR A 134 9.86 -48.34 -17.16
CA TYR A 134 9.17 -49.49 -16.59
C TYR A 134 8.95 -50.58 -17.65
N LEU A 135 8.53 -50.23 -18.88
CA LEU A 135 8.34 -51.19 -19.97
C LEU A 135 9.66 -51.82 -20.46
N GLN A 136 10.77 -51.09 -20.39
CA GLN A 136 12.09 -51.62 -20.75
C GLN A 136 12.69 -52.56 -19.69
N THR A 137 12.33 -52.34 -18.42
CA THR A 137 12.82 -53.15 -17.30
C THR A 137 11.87 -54.28 -16.91
N ALA A 138 10.63 -54.27 -17.43
CA ALA A 138 9.65 -55.33 -17.20
C ALA A 138 10.03 -56.63 -17.96
N PRO A 139 10.05 -57.79 -17.28
CA PRO A 139 10.26 -59.07 -17.94
C PRO A 139 9.09 -59.38 -18.90
N ARG A 140 9.38 -60.02 -20.04
CA ARG A 140 8.44 -60.33 -21.15
C ARG A 140 7.13 -61.02 -20.72
N SER A 141 7.06 -61.60 -19.53
CA SER A 141 5.85 -62.21 -18.96
C SER A 141 4.77 -61.19 -18.55
N ALA A 142 5.15 -59.97 -18.14
CA ALA A 142 4.21 -58.93 -17.71
C ALA A 142 3.51 -58.20 -18.87
N MET A 143 4.05 -58.27 -20.10
CA MET A 143 3.47 -57.64 -21.28
C MET A 143 2.29 -58.42 -21.89
N ARG A 144 2.10 -59.70 -21.53
CA ARG A 144 0.98 -60.51 -22.05
C ARG A 144 -0.35 -60.28 -21.32
N SER A 145 -0.34 -59.82 -20.07
CA SER A 145 -1.55 -59.64 -19.24
C SER A 145 -2.22 -58.27 -19.38
N LEU A 146 -1.76 -57.43 -20.32
CA LEU A 146 -2.32 -56.08 -20.60
C LEU A 146 -3.10 -56.02 -21.93
N ASN A 147 -3.14 -57.12 -22.67
CA ASN A 147 -3.87 -57.27 -23.95
C ASN A 147 -5.04 -58.27 -23.87
N GLU A 148 -5.40 -58.71 -22.66
CA GLU A 148 -6.71 -59.31 -22.33
C GLU A 148 -7.51 -58.28 -21.53
#